data_AF-A0AAN9W246-F1
#
_entry.id   AF-A0AAN9W246-F1
#
_cell.length_a   1.000
_cell.length_b   1.000
_cell.length_c   1.000
_cell.angle_alpha   90.00
_cell.angle_beta   90.00
_cell.angle_gamma   90.00
#
_symmetry.space_group_name_H-M   'P 1'
#
loop_
_entity.id
_entity.type
_entity.pdbx_description
1 polymer ?
#
loop_
_entity_poly.entity_id
_entity_poly.type
_entity_poly.pdbx_seq_one_letter_code
_entity_poly.pdbx_strand_id
1 'polypeptide(L)'
;MSVLGGMGSSQDSSRPELLEEVKLFRNAREREKHDNMADLYAVVNTLQHLEKAYIRDCVTPKEYTAACSKLLVQYKAAFRQVQGGDFPTIEAFVKKFRLDCPAALERIKEDRPITIKDDKGNTSKCIADIVSLFITIMDKLRLEIRAMDELQPDLRDLMDTMTRLSLIPADFEGKQKVSEWLSRLSNMQASDELSDTQARQLLFDLETSYNAFNRLLHHS
;
A
#
# COMPACT_ATOMS: atom_id res chain seq x y z
N MET A 1 -43.05 4.53 80.47
CA MET A 1 -42.83 5.93 80.06
C MET A 1 -41.33 6.13 79.94
N SER A 2 -40.69 6.50 78.84
CA SER A 2 -41.11 6.77 77.47
C SER A 2 -39.86 6.60 76.60
N VAL A 3 -40.06 6.09 75.39
CA VAL A 3 -39.07 5.97 74.32
C VAL A 3 -38.92 7.34 73.64
N LEU A 4 -37.70 7.85 73.51
CA LEU A 4 -37.29 8.83 72.48
C LEU A 4 -35.81 8.54 72.22
N GLY A 5 -35.40 7.82 71.18
CA GLY A 5 -35.81 8.02 69.79
C GLY A 5 -34.91 9.06 69.13
N GLY A 6 -33.59 8.91 69.24
CA GLY A 6 -32.63 9.66 68.44
C GLY A 6 -32.70 9.16 67.00
N MET A 7 -33.62 9.72 66.21
CA MET A 7 -33.69 9.50 64.77
C MET A 7 -32.35 9.94 64.16
N GLY A 8 -31.58 8.95 63.71
CA GLY A 8 -30.53 9.18 62.73
C GLY A 8 -31.16 9.89 61.55
N SER A 9 -30.71 11.11 61.30
CA SER A 9 -31.03 11.84 60.08
C SER A 9 -30.42 11.07 58.91
N SER A 10 -31.20 10.15 58.35
CA SER A 10 -30.96 9.63 57.00
C SER A 10 -31.03 10.83 56.07
N GLN A 11 -29.86 11.38 55.72
CA GLN A 11 -29.73 12.24 54.57
C GLN A 11 -30.12 11.39 53.36
N ASP A 12 -31.36 11.52 52.95
CA ASP A 12 -31.84 11.05 51.67
C ASP A 12 -31.13 11.90 50.62
N SER A 13 -29.93 11.46 50.23
CA SER A 13 -29.10 12.11 49.22
C SER A 13 -29.76 11.85 47.86
N SER A 14 -30.80 12.63 47.55
CA SER A 14 -31.42 12.61 46.23
C SER A 14 -30.34 12.85 45.18
N ARG A 15 -30.19 11.90 44.25
CA ARG A 15 -29.20 11.91 43.15
C ARG A 15 -29.90 12.29 41.84
N PRO A 16 -30.16 13.59 41.60
CA PRO A 16 -30.96 14.04 40.46
C PRO A 16 -30.33 13.69 39.11
N GLU A 17 -29.01 13.49 39.07
CA GLU A 17 -28.32 13.04 37.86
C GLU A 17 -28.74 11.64 37.38
N LEU A 18 -29.35 10.83 38.25
CA LEU A 18 -29.90 9.53 37.88
C LEU A 18 -31.31 9.61 37.27
N LEU A 19 -31.96 10.78 37.36
CA LEU A 19 -33.32 11.00 36.89
C LEU A 19 -33.36 11.62 35.48
N GLU A 20 -32.21 11.99 34.92
CA GLU A 20 -32.09 12.61 33.60
C GLU A 20 -31.30 11.72 32.63
N GLU A 21 -31.75 11.65 31.37
CA GLU A 21 -31.02 10.96 30.31
C GLU A 21 -29.75 11.71 29.91
N VAL A 22 -28.62 10.99 29.91
CA VAL A 22 -27.34 11.56 29.49
C VAL A 22 -27.28 11.68 27.97
N LYS A 23 -27.03 12.91 27.49
CA LYS A 23 -26.82 13.19 26.06
C LYS A 23 -25.34 13.17 25.72
N LEU A 24 -25.03 12.62 24.54
CA LEU A 24 -23.66 12.55 24.02
C LEU A 24 -23.07 13.94 23.72
N PHE A 25 -23.90 14.88 23.28
CA PHE A 25 -23.51 16.25 22.99
C PHE A 25 -24.57 17.24 23.50
N ARG A 26 -24.16 18.48 23.75
CA ARG A 26 -25.04 19.59 24.18
C ARG A 26 -25.05 20.76 23.20
N ASN A 27 -24.15 20.78 22.21
CA ASN A 27 -24.06 21.83 21.20
C ASN A 27 -23.64 21.26 19.82
N ALA A 28 -23.78 22.08 18.78
CA ALA A 28 -23.49 21.69 17.39
C ALA A 28 -22.01 21.30 17.18
N ARG A 29 -21.08 21.95 17.89
CA ARG A 29 -19.65 21.65 17.79
C ARG A 29 -19.29 20.29 18.39
N GLU A 30 -19.87 19.95 19.54
CA GLU A 30 -19.71 18.63 20.15
C GLU A 30 -20.33 17.54 19.27
N ARG A 31 -21.51 17.80 18.69
CA ARG A 31 -22.13 16.87 17.74
C ARG A 31 -21.21 16.56 16.56
N GLU A 32 -20.71 17.61 15.90
CA GLU A 32 -19.76 17.47 14.79
C GLU A 32 -18.49 16.70 15.21
N LYS A 33 -17.95 16.98 16.41
CA LYS A 33 -16.81 16.22 16.96
C LYS A 33 -17.15 14.72 17.08
N HIS A 34 -18.32 14.40 17.61
CA HIS A 34 -18.78 13.01 17.76
C HIS A 34 -19.04 12.33 16.41
N ASP A 35 -19.58 13.04 15.44
CA ASP A 35 -19.81 12.53 14.08
C ASP A 35 -18.48 12.17 13.41
N ASN A 36 -17.49 13.06 13.46
CA ASN A 36 -16.14 12.80 12.93
C ASN A 36 -15.46 11.60 13.64
N MET A 37 -15.62 11.48 14.96
CA MET A 37 -15.11 10.33 15.71
C MET A 37 -15.83 9.03 15.33
N ALA A 38 -17.14 9.09 15.08
CA ALA A 38 -17.92 7.94 14.63
C ALA A 38 -17.49 7.45 13.24
N ASP A 39 -17.21 8.37 12.32
CA ASP A 39 -16.69 8.04 10.99
C ASP A 39 -15.32 7.37 11.07
N LEU A 40 -14.38 7.92 11.86
CA LEU A 40 -13.08 7.29 12.08
C LEU A 40 -13.22 5.89 12.69
N TYR A 41 -14.08 5.75 13.70
CA TYR A 41 -14.37 4.45 14.32
C TYR A 41 -14.87 3.44 13.29
N ALA A 42 -15.84 3.84 12.46
CA ALA A 42 -16.43 3.00 11.44
C ALA A 42 -15.41 2.57 10.38
N VAL A 43 -14.57 3.49 9.90
CA VAL A 43 -13.54 3.19 8.90
C VAL A 43 -12.51 2.20 9.44
N VAL A 44 -12.00 2.42 10.67
CA VAL A 44 -11.02 1.52 11.29
C VAL A 44 -11.61 0.13 11.52
N ASN A 45 -12.84 0.05 12.00
CA ASN A 45 -13.52 -1.22 12.22
C ASN A 45 -13.81 -1.94 10.88
N THR A 46 -14.16 -1.20 9.84
CA THR A 46 -14.37 -1.75 8.49
C THR A 46 -13.07 -2.32 7.93
N LEU A 47 -11.96 -1.60 8.06
CA LEU A 47 -10.63 -2.07 7.66
C LEU A 47 -10.25 -3.36 8.41
N GLN A 48 -10.51 -3.43 9.72
CA GLN A 48 -10.26 -4.64 10.53
C GLN A 48 -11.05 -5.86 10.02
N HIS A 49 -12.31 -5.67 9.63
CA HIS A 49 -13.13 -6.74 9.09
C HIS A 49 -12.71 -7.15 7.69
N LEU A 50 -12.30 -6.20 6.84
CA LEU A 50 -11.74 -6.49 5.53
C LEU A 50 -10.47 -7.33 5.62
N GLU A 51 -9.54 -6.98 6.52
CA GLU A 51 -8.33 -7.76 6.79
C GLU A 51 -8.66 -9.20 7.20
N LYS A 52 -9.60 -9.37 8.15
CA LYS A 52 -10.04 -10.69 8.60
C LYS A 52 -10.72 -11.49 7.49
N ALA A 53 -11.50 -10.84 6.62
CA ALA A 53 -12.15 -11.50 5.49
C ALA A 53 -11.13 -11.99 4.46
N TYR A 54 -10.09 -11.20 4.19
CA TYR A 54 -9.00 -11.59 3.30
C TYR A 54 -8.18 -12.76 3.88
N ILE A 55 -7.82 -12.72 5.17
CA ILE A 55 -7.13 -13.83 5.85
C ILE A 55 -7.93 -15.14 5.78
N ARG A 56 -9.26 -15.05 5.77
CA ARG A 56 -10.18 -16.19 5.67
C ARG A 56 -10.53 -16.56 4.23
N ASP A 57 -9.82 -16.01 3.24
CA ASP A 57 -10.02 -16.27 1.81
C ASP A 57 -11.47 -16.02 1.33
N CYS A 58 -12.16 -15.06 1.96
CA CYS A 58 -13.55 -14.72 1.64
C CYS A 58 -13.66 -13.61 0.58
N VAL A 59 -12.54 -13.01 0.19
CA VAL A 59 -12.47 -11.88 -0.75
C VAL A 59 -11.27 -12.09 -1.66
N THR A 60 -11.46 -11.87 -2.96
CA THR A 60 -10.36 -12.06 -3.92
C THR A 60 -9.25 -11.01 -3.73
N PRO A 61 -7.99 -11.29 -4.12
CA PRO A 61 -6.90 -10.33 -4.00
C PRO A 61 -7.18 -8.99 -4.70
N LYS A 62 -7.86 -9.02 -5.86
CA LYS A 62 -8.19 -7.82 -6.62
C LYS A 62 -9.20 -6.93 -5.89
N GLU A 63 -10.29 -7.52 -5.37
CA GLU A 63 -11.32 -6.79 -4.62
C GLU A 63 -10.76 -6.25 -3.30
N TYR A 64 -10.01 -7.09 -2.58
CA TYR A 64 -9.35 -6.70 -1.34
C TYR A 64 -8.43 -5.49 -1.56
N THR A 65 -7.54 -5.55 -2.56
CA THR A 65 -6.56 -4.49 -2.81
C THR A 65 -7.26 -3.16 -3.09
N ALA A 66 -8.28 -3.16 -3.94
CA ALA A 66 -9.05 -1.95 -4.26
C ALA A 66 -9.79 -1.39 -3.03
N ALA A 67 -10.47 -2.25 -2.26
CA ALA A 67 -11.21 -1.84 -1.06
C ALA A 67 -10.28 -1.33 0.05
N CYS A 68 -9.16 -2.01 0.30
CA CYS A 68 -8.18 -1.65 1.31
C CYS A 68 -7.53 -0.29 0.98
N SER A 69 -7.09 -0.09 -0.27
CA SER A 69 -6.54 1.20 -0.70
C SER A 69 -7.52 2.35 -0.50
N LYS A 70 -8.80 2.15 -0.84
CA LYS A 70 -9.85 3.14 -0.60
C LYS A 70 -10.05 3.44 0.89
N LEU A 71 -10.11 2.41 1.73
CA LEU A 71 -10.28 2.55 3.18
C LEU A 71 -9.07 3.25 3.83
N LEU A 72 -7.84 3.01 3.37
CA LEU A 72 -6.65 3.70 3.87
C LEU A 72 -6.67 5.21 3.55
N VAL A 73 -7.14 5.58 2.35
CA VAL A 73 -7.35 7.00 1.99
C VAL A 73 -8.44 7.64 2.86
N GLN A 74 -9.57 6.95 3.03
CA GLN A 74 -10.66 7.41 3.89
C GLN A 74 -10.23 7.55 5.36
N TYR A 75 -9.45 6.60 5.86
CA TYR A 75 -8.85 6.65 7.20
C TYR A 75 -8.00 7.90 7.37
N LYS A 76 -7.10 8.20 6.42
CA LYS A 76 -6.25 9.40 6.48
C LYS A 76 -7.09 10.68 6.55
N ALA A 77 -8.17 10.76 5.78
CA ALA A 77 -9.08 11.91 5.82
C ALA A 77 -9.84 12.00 7.15
N ALA A 78 -10.43 10.89 7.62
CA ALA A 78 -11.18 10.83 8.87
C ALA A 78 -10.30 11.13 10.09
N PHE A 79 -9.08 10.56 10.13
CA PHE A 79 -8.15 10.80 11.23
C PHE A 79 -7.71 12.25 11.30
N ARG A 80 -7.49 12.95 10.17
CA ARG A 80 -7.18 14.39 10.16
C ARG A 80 -8.28 15.25 10.79
N GLN A 81 -9.55 14.85 10.70
CA GLN A 81 -10.66 15.59 11.33
C GLN A 81 -10.71 15.37 12.86
N VAL A 82 -10.22 14.23 13.33
CA VAL A 82 -10.22 13.85 14.75
C VAL A 82 -8.90 14.19 15.46
N GLN A 83 -7.81 14.30 14.70
CA GLN A 83 -6.47 14.50 15.23
C GLN A 83 -6.37 15.83 15.99
N GLY A 84 -5.87 15.76 17.22
CA GLY A 84 -5.77 16.93 18.08
C GLY A 84 -5.23 16.55 19.46
N GLY A 85 -5.43 17.43 20.45
CA GLY A 85 -4.91 17.23 21.80
C GLY A 85 -5.41 15.95 22.48
N ASP A 86 -6.68 15.59 22.29
CA ASP A 86 -7.27 14.37 22.86
C ASP A 86 -6.77 13.09 22.16
N PHE A 87 -6.45 13.19 20.86
CA PHE A 87 -6.11 12.06 19.99
C PHE A 87 -4.94 12.43 19.06
N PRO A 88 -3.70 12.47 19.58
CA PRO A 88 -2.53 12.80 18.75
C PRO A 88 -2.19 11.68 17.76
N THR A 89 -2.49 10.43 18.13
CA THR A 89 -2.22 9.23 17.33
C THR A 89 -3.45 8.31 17.29
N ILE A 90 -3.47 7.41 16.30
CA ILE A 90 -4.56 6.44 16.15
C ILE A 90 -4.61 5.44 17.32
N GLU A 91 -3.46 5.11 17.90
CA GLU A 91 -3.37 4.22 19.07
C GLU A 91 -4.07 4.84 20.29
N ALA A 92 -3.96 6.17 20.47
CA ALA A 92 -4.67 6.87 21.53
C ALA A 92 -6.18 6.78 21.35
N PHE A 93 -6.67 6.94 20.11
CA PHE A 93 -8.10 6.83 19.77
C PHE A 93 -8.62 5.40 20.01
N VAL A 94 -7.94 4.40 19.45
CA VAL A 94 -8.29 2.97 19.58
C VAL A 94 -8.31 2.55 21.05
N LYS A 95 -7.34 2.99 21.85
CA LYS A 95 -7.30 2.73 23.29
C LYS A 95 -8.45 3.39 24.04
N LYS A 96 -8.79 4.65 23.72
CA LYS A 96 -9.87 5.39 24.39
C LYS A 96 -11.22 4.73 24.19
N PHE A 97 -11.51 4.30 22.95
CA PHE A 97 -12.78 3.70 22.58
C PHE A 97 -12.78 2.15 22.63
N ARG A 98 -11.67 1.55 23.07
CA ARG A 98 -11.49 0.09 23.23
C ARG A 98 -11.74 -0.70 21.93
N LEU A 99 -11.26 -0.19 20.80
CA LEU A 99 -11.31 -0.95 19.56
C LEU A 99 -10.22 -2.03 19.59
N ASP A 100 -10.59 -3.27 19.30
CA ASP A 100 -9.64 -4.36 19.09
C ASP A 100 -9.39 -4.57 17.59
N CYS A 101 -8.46 -3.80 17.04
CA CYS A 101 -8.20 -3.73 15.61
C CYS A 101 -6.72 -3.90 15.22
N PRO A 102 -6.03 -4.98 15.66
CA PRO A 102 -4.60 -5.17 15.41
C PRO A 102 -4.24 -5.28 13.93
N ALA A 103 -5.08 -5.91 13.10
CA ALA A 103 -4.80 -6.04 11.67
C ALA A 103 -4.95 -4.70 10.95
N ALA A 104 -5.99 -3.92 11.28
CA ALA A 104 -6.15 -2.57 10.75
C ALA A 104 -4.98 -1.65 11.13
N LEU A 105 -4.49 -1.73 12.38
CA LEU A 105 -3.35 -0.93 12.83
C LEU A 105 -2.07 -1.23 12.04
N GLU A 106 -1.78 -2.50 11.76
CA GLU A 106 -0.64 -2.87 10.93
C GLU A 106 -0.79 -2.35 9.49
N ARG A 107 -1.99 -2.43 8.89
CA ARG A 107 -2.23 -1.85 7.55
C ARG A 107 -2.09 -0.33 7.52
N ILE A 108 -2.61 0.35 8.54
CA ILE A 108 -2.48 1.80 8.70
C ILE A 108 -1.01 2.20 8.82
N LYS A 109 -0.23 1.45 9.59
CA LYS A 109 1.21 1.68 9.79
C LYS A 109 2.01 1.47 8.51
N GLU A 110 1.67 0.47 7.70
CA GLU A 110 2.31 0.23 6.40
C GLU A 110 1.80 1.14 5.28
N ASP A 111 0.63 1.77 5.46
CA ASP A 111 -0.09 2.60 4.49
C ASP A 111 -0.29 1.94 3.11
N ARG A 112 -0.46 0.60 3.10
CA ARG A 112 -0.72 -0.18 1.88
C ARG A 112 -1.43 -1.51 2.18
N PRO A 113 -2.22 -2.05 1.23
CA PRO A 113 -2.75 -3.41 1.31
C PRO A 113 -1.63 -4.46 1.41
N ILE A 114 -1.89 -5.58 2.09
CA ILE A 114 -0.90 -6.66 2.27
C ILE A 114 -0.44 -7.30 0.95
N THR A 115 -1.26 -7.17 -0.11
CA THR A 115 -0.98 -7.65 -1.46
C THR A 115 0.07 -6.80 -2.19
N ILE A 116 0.30 -5.56 -1.76
CA ILE A 116 1.28 -4.66 -2.36
C ILE A 116 2.59 -4.80 -1.58
N LYS A 117 3.61 -5.36 -2.25
CA LYS A 117 4.95 -5.48 -1.67
C LYS A 117 5.64 -4.11 -1.61
N ASP A 118 6.35 -3.88 -0.52
CA ASP A 118 7.20 -2.71 -0.35
C ASP A 118 8.57 -2.95 -0.99
N ASP A 119 8.92 -2.13 -1.97
CA ASP A 119 10.30 -2.10 -2.47
C ASP A 119 11.23 -1.30 -1.52
N LYS A 120 10.76 -0.95 -0.32
CA LYS A 120 11.46 -0.19 0.74
C LYS A 120 11.95 1.17 0.25
N GLY A 121 11.14 1.84 -0.57
CA GLY A 121 11.51 3.11 -1.21
C GLY A 121 12.48 2.97 -2.41
N ASN A 122 12.83 1.74 -2.83
CA ASN A 122 13.63 1.54 -4.05
C ASN A 122 12.81 1.66 -5.34
N THR A 123 11.50 1.90 -5.29
CA THR A 123 10.64 1.98 -6.50
C THR A 123 11.16 3.03 -7.47
N SER A 124 11.37 4.28 -7.03
CA SER A 124 11.87 5.35 -7.90
C SER A 124 13.27 5.06 -8.44
N LYS A 125 14.13 4.45 -7.63
CA LYS A 125 15.48 4.02 -8.05
C LYS A 125 15.39 2.93 -9.12
N CYS A 126 14.59 1.89 -8.90
CA CYS A 126 14.40 0.79 -9.85
C CYS A 126 13.79 1.31 -11.16
N ILE A 127 12.83 2.24 -11.11
CA ILE A 127 12.27 2.87 -12.32
C ILE A 127 13.38 3.60 -13.10
N ALA A 128 14.18 4.43 -12.42
CA ALA A 128 15.28 5.14 -13.05
C ALA A 128 16.31 4.19 -13.67
N ASP A 129 16.71 3.15 -12.93
CA ASP A 129 17.64 2.13 -13.39
C ASP A 129 17.10 1.37 -14.61
N ILE A 130 15.83 0.97 -14.62
CA ILE A 130 15.18 0.29 -15.77
C ILE A 130 15.16 1.18 -17.00
N VAL A 131 14.74 2.44 -16.86
CA VAL A 131 14.71 3.40 -17.96
C VAL A 131 16.12 3.61 -18.51
N SER A 132 17.10 3.80 -17.63
CA SER A 132 18.50 3.96 -18.03
C SER A 132 19.01 2.75 -18.79
N LEU A 133 18.80 1.53 -18.28
CA LEU A 133 19.27 0.30 -18.89
C LEU A 133 18.64 0.04 -20.27
N PHE A 134 17.32 0.30 -20.42
CA PHE A 134 16.69 0.24 -21.74
C PHE A 134 17.38 1.17 -22.74
N ILE A 135 17.60 2.44 -22.36
CA ILE A 135 18.26 3.43 -23.24
C ILE A 135 19.69 2.99 -23.56
N THR A 136 20.47 2.60 -22.55
CA THR A 136 21.85 2.16 -22.70
C THR A 136 21.98 0.98 -23.68
N ILE A 137 21.16 -0.05 -23.53
CA ILE A 137 21.23 -1.23 -24.42
C ILE A 137 20.80 -0.87 -25.85
N MET A 138 19.73 -0.07 -25.99
CA MET A 138 19.29 0.39 -27.32
C MET A 138 20.36 1.24 -28.01
N ASP A 139 21.06 2.10 -27.28
CA ASP A 139 22.12 2.95 -27.82
C ASP A 139 23.38 2.14 -28.18
N LYS A 140 23.75 1.14 -27.36
CA LYS A 140 24.81 0.17 -27.73
C LYS A 140 24.51 -0.46 -29.09
N LEU A 141 23.30 -0.98 -29.29
CA LEU A 141 22.90 -1.59 -30.56
C LEU A 141 22.94 -0.62 -31.74
N ARG A 142 22.54 0.64 -31.53
CA ARG A 142 22.62 1.70 -32.56
C ARG A 142 24.06 2.10 -32.90
N LEU A 143 24.97 1.96 -31.95
CA LEU A 143 26.42 2.16 -32.12
C LEU A 143 27.14 0.91 -32.67
N GLU A 144 26.39 -0.10 -33.10
CA GLU A 144 26.91 -1.36 -33.63
C GLU A 144 27.70 -2.20 -32.61
N ILE A 145 27.51 -1.95 -31.30
CA ILE A 145 28.00 -2.81 -30.23
C ILE A 145 27.11 -4.06 -30.15
N ARG A 146 27.68 -5.22 -30.50
CA ARG A 146 26.93 -6.47 -30.71
C ARG A 146 27.52 -7.70 -30.04
N ALA A 147 28.69 -7.58 -29.43
CA ALA A 147 29.34 -8.67 -28.73
C ALA A 147 28.51 -9.13 -27.52
N MET A 148 28.50 -10.45 -27.29
CA MET A 148 27.75 -11.07 -26.21
C MET A 148 28.14 -10.48 -24.84
N ASP A 149 29.44 -10.37 -24.57
CA ASP A 149 29.97 -9.86 -23.30
C ASP A 149 29.71 -8.38 -23.06
N GLU A 150 29.48 -7.60 -24.12
CA GLU A 150 29.14 -6.18 -24.02
C GLU A 150 27.63 -5.93 -23.83
N LEU A 151 26.76 -6.84 -24.27
CA LEU A 151 25.29 -6.70 -24.19
C LEU A 151 24.66 -7.49 -23.04
N GLN A 152 25.16 -8.69 -22.76
CA GLN A 152 24.55 -9.62 -21.81
C GLN A 152 24.49 -9.07 -20.37
N PRO A 153 25.53 -8.39 -19.84
CA PRO A 153 25.50 -7.85 -18.48
C PRO A 153 24.38 -6.83 -18.28
N ASP A 154 24.21 -5.89 -19.22
CA ASP A 154 23.16 -4.87 -19.11
C ASP A 154 21.76 -5.48 -19.23
N LEU A 155 21.56 -6.44 -20.14
CA LEU A 155 20.29 -7.17 -20.25
C LEU A 155 19.98 -7.95 -18.97
N ARG A 156 21.00 -8.49 -18.30
CA ARG A 156 20.85 -9.23 -17.05
C ARG A 156 20.43 -8.30 -15.93
N ASP A 157 21.12 -7.16 -15.80
CA ASP A 157 20.80 -6.13 -14.82
C ASP A 157 19.39 -5.55 -15.05
N LEU A 158 18.99 -5.39 -16.32
CA LEU A 158 17.64 -4.96 -16.68
C LEU A 158 16.61 -5.99 -16.20
N MET A 159 16.81 -7.27 -16.47
CA MET A 159 15.90 -8.33 -16.04
C MET A 159 15.80 -8.45 -14.52
N ASP A 160 16.94 -8.42 -13.82
CA ASP A 160 16.98 -8.51 -12.36
C ASP A 160 16.31 -7.29 -11.71
N THR A 161 16.52 -6.09 -12.27
CA THR A 161 15.88 -4.86 -11.78
C THR A 161 14.38 -4.85 -12.08
N MET A 162 13.94 -5.31 -13.25
CA MET A 162 12.51 -5.49 -13.55
C MET A 162 11.85 -6.53 -12.62
N THR A 163 12.58 -7.58 -12.24
CA THR A 163 12.08 -8.61 -11.32
C THR A 163 11.93 -8.09 -9.90
N ARG A 164 12.82 -7.18 -9.48
CA ARG A 164 12.80 -6.53 -8.17
C ARG A 164 11.70 -5.47 -8.03
N LEU A 165 11.32 -4.80 -9.12
CA LEU A 165 10.26 -3.79 -9.10
C LEU A 165 8.88 -4.44 -8.96
N SER A 166 8.28 -4.34 -7.78
CA SER A 166 6.97 -4.94 -7.44
C SER A 166 5.82 -4.49 -8.34
N LEU A 167 5.93 -3.30 -8.93
CA LEU A 167 4.95 -2.75 -9.85
C LEU A 167 4.81 -3.56 -11.14
N ILE A 168 5.88 -4.23 -11.59
CA ILE A 168 5.86 -4.98 -12.84
C ILE A 168 5.16 -6.33 -12.63
N PRO A 169 4.02 -6.59 -13.31
CA PRO A 169 3.32 -7.86 -13.24
C PRO A 169 4.22 -9.06 -13.58
N ALA A 170 3.90 -10.24 -13.05
CA ALA A 170 4.65 -11.46 -13.32
C ALA A 170 4.59 -11.88 -14.80
N ASP A 171 3.48 -11.56 -15.48
CA ASP A 171 3.17 -11.80 -16.88
C ASP A 171 3.51 -10.62 -17.80
N PHE A 172 4.28 -9.64 -17.32
CA PHE A 172 4.68 -8.49 -18.12
C PHE A 172 5.46 -8.93 -19.38
N GLU A 173 4.93 -8.60 -20.56
CA GLU A 173 5.51 -8.98 -21.85
C GLU A 173 6.99 -8.60 -21.99
N GLY A 174 7.39 -7.43 -21.48
CA GLY A 174 8.79 -6.99 -21.55
C GLY A 174 9.76 -7.89 -20.78
N LYS A 175 9.32 -8.54 -19.69
CA LYS A 175 10.14 -9.54 -18.97
C LYS A 175 10.35 -10.78 -19.82
N GLN A 176 9.32 -11.24 -20.54
CA GLN A 176 9.41 -12.41 -21.40
C GLN A 176 10.41 -12.15 -22.54
N LYS A 177 10.29 -11.03 -23.25
CA LYS A 177 11.20 -10.64 -24.33
C LYS A 177 12.65 -10.53 -23.88
N VAL A 178 12.92 -9.83 -22.77
CA VAL A 178 14.29 -9.70 -22.23
C VAL A 178 14.84 -11.05 -21.81
N SER A 179 14.02 -11.92 -21.22
CA SER A 179 14.42 -13.28 -20.83
C SER A 179 14.77 -14.16 -22.03
N GLU A 180 14.03 -14.07 -23.13
CA GLU A 180 14.32 -14.81 -24.37
C GLU A 180 15.68 -14.40 -24.95
N TRP A 181 15.96 -13.10 -24.99
CA TRP A 181 17.25 -12.58 -25.45
C TRP A 181 18.41 -12.94 -24.53
N LEU A 182 18.22 -12.90 -23.22
CA LEU A 182 19.20 -13.40 -22.26
C LEU A 182 19.50 -14.89 -22.45
N SER A 183 18.45 -15.71 -22.66
CA SER A 183 18.62 -17.14 -22.93
C SER A 183 19.42 -17.34 -24.22
N ARG A 184 19.18 -16.55 -25.26
CA ARG A 184 19.94 -16.63 -26.52
C ARG A 184 21.41 -16.29 -26.31
N LEU A 185 21.70 -15.15 -25.67
CA LEU A 185 23.07 -14.70 -25.39
C LEU A 185 23.83 -15.67 -24.48
N SER A 186 23.14 -16.30 -23.52
CA SER A 186 23.78 -17.28 -22.62
C SER A 186 24.31 -18.54 -23.32
N ASN A 187 23.85 -18.81 -24.55
CA ASN A 187 24.33 -19.93 -25.38
C ASN A 187 25.48 -19.54 -26.33
N MET A 188 25.93 -18.27 -26.29
CA MET A 188 27.00 -17.74 -27.13
C MET A 188 28.30 -17.65 -26.33
N GLN A 189 29.46 -17.66 -27.01
CA GLN A 189 30.74 -17.29 -26.40
C GLN A 189 30.81 -15.78 -26.19
N ALA A 190 31.65 -15.33 -25.26
CA ALA A 190 31.84 -13.91 -24.96
C ALA A 190 32.13 -13.06 -26.21
N SER A 191 32.97 -13.58 -27.12
CA SER A 191 33.36 -12.90 -28.36
C SER A 191 32.36 -13.02 -29.51
N ASP A 192 31.30 -13.82 -29.35
CA ASP A 192 30.32 -13.98 -30.42
C ASP A 192 29.45 -12.72 -30.52
N GLU A 193 29.15 -12.32 -31.76
CA GLU A 193 28.34 -11.13 -32.03
C GLU A 193 26.94 -11.49 -32.53
N LEU A 194 25.97 -10.65 -32.19
CA LEU A 194 24.65 -10.70 -32.83
C LEU A 194 24.74 -10.33 -34.31
N SER A 195 24.04 -11.07 -35.17
CA SER A 195 23.91 -10.71 -36.58
C SER A 195 23.11 -9.41 -36.76
N ASP A 196 23.23 -8.73 -37.91
CA ASP A 196 22.43 -7.53 -38.23
C ASP A 196 20.92 -7.74 -38.00
N THR A 197 20.43 -8.90 -38.41
CA THR A 197 19.03 -9.28 -38.25
C THR A 197 18.64 -9.49 -36.79
N GLN A 198 19.52 -10.09 -35.99
CA GLN A 198 19.30 -10.28 -34.56
C GLN A 198 19.35 -8.94 -33.81
N ALA A 199 20.33 -8.08 -34.10
CA ALA A 199 20.46 -6.76 -33.50
C ALA A 199 19.23 -5.89 -33.77
N ARG A 200 18.71 -5.90 -35.01
CA ARG A 200 17.46 -5.19 -35.36
C ARG A 200 16.24 -5.75 -34.62
N GLN A 201 16.13 -7.07 -34.49
CA GLN A 201 15.02 -7.68 -33.77
C GLN A 201 15.10 -7.37 -32.27
N LEU A 202 16.29 -7.45 -31.67
CA LEU A 202 16.51 -7.09 -30.26
C LEU A 202 16.15 -5.62 -30.01
N LEU A 203 16.58 -4.71 -30.88
CA LEU A 203 16.25 -3.29 -30.76
C LEU A 203 14.73 -3.06 -30.79
N PHE A 204 14.02 -3.71 -31.73
CA PHE A 204 12.56 -3.63 -31.82
C PHE A 204 11.86 -4.18 -30.57
N ASP A 205 12.32 -5.32 -30.05
CA ASP A 205 11.76 -5.94 -28.85
C ASP A 205 11.98 -5.07 -27.61
N LEU A 206 13.15 -4.43 -27.49
CA LEU A 206 13.46 -3.49 -26.41
C LEU A 206 12.61 -2.21 -26.52
N GLU A 207 12.46 -1.62 -27.71
CA GLU A 207 11.59 -0.45 -27.90
C GLU A 207 10.13 -0.78 -27.55
N THR A 208 9.65 -1.96 -27.96
CA THR A 208 8.30 -2.41 -27.62
C THR A 208 8.13 -2.61 -26.11
N SER A 209 9.10 -3.24 -25.47
CA SER A 209 9.09 -3.51 -24.02
C SER A 209 9.18 -2.21 -23.20
N TYR A 210 10.02 -1.27 -23.62
CA TYR A 210 10.15 0.05 -23.01
C TYR A 210 8.85 0.85 -23.12
N ASN A 211 8.20 0.84 -24.28
CA ASN A 211 6.89 1.48 -24.47
C ASN A 211 5.80 0.83 -23.60
N ALA A 212 5.80 -0.49 -23.46
CA ALA A 212 4.90 -1.19 -22.54
C ALA A 212 5.17 -0.82 -21.08
N PHE A 213 6.43 -0.68 -20.69
CA PHE A 213 6.83 -0.24 -19.36
C PHE A 213 6.36 1.19 -19.06
N ASN A 214 6.54 2.14 -19.99
CA ASN A 214 6.03 3.50 -19.82
C ASN A 214 4.50 3.54 -19.69
N ARG A 215 3.77 2.72 -20.48
CA ARG A 215 2.32 2.58 -20.32
C ARG A 215 1.94 2.03 -18.94
N LEU A 216 2.69 1.06 -18.40
CA LEU A 216 2.49 0.54 -17.05
C LEU A 216 2.60 1.68 -16.03
N LEU A 217 3.66 2.49 -16.10
CA LEU A 217 3.90 3.62 -15.18
C LEU A 217 2.80 4.69 -15.24
N HIS A 218 2.18 4.91 -16.39
CA HIS A 218 1.08 5.88 -16.52
C HIS A 218 -0.28 5.36 -16.02
N HIS A 219 -0.47 4.04 -15.95
CA HIS A 219 -1.70 3.41 -15.47
C HIS A 219 -1.63 2.93 -14.00
N SER A 220 -0.47 3.11 -13.35
CA SER A 220 -0.20 2.76 -11.95
C SER A 220 -0.40 3.95 -11.03
#